data_AF-A0A0K9NTL7-F1
#
_entry.id   AF-A0A0K9NTL7-F1
#
_cell.length_a   1.000
_cell.length_b   1.000
_cell.length_c   1.000
_cell.angle_alpha   90.00
_cell.angle_beta   90.00
_cell.angle_gamma   90.00
#
_symmetry.space_group_name_H-M   'P 1'
#
loop_
_entity.id
_entity.type
_entity.pdbx_description
1 polymer ?
#
loop_
_entity_poly.entity_id
_entity_poly.type
_entity_poly.pdbx_seq_one_letter_code
_entity_poly.pdbx_strand_id
1 'polypeptide(L)'
;MVNGFQMARRKHCKKDFCGKPRNGTSHLKSKHPTKVKNPIGQMFIAANYNTKDVKNFKFSQDFSRLCLTKMIILHENPFSIVDHVGFREFVASLHPQFKLCHRHTIRKDCISFYESEKKILYSQLSS
;
A
#
# COMPACT_ATOMS: atom_id res chain seq x y z
N MET A 1 8.08 40.67 20.40
CA MET A 1 7.32 41.67 19.62
C MET A 1 8.11 41.95 18.37
N VAL A 2 7.51 41.92 17.18
CA VAL A 2 8.13 42.41 15.95
C VAL A 2 7.17 43.49 15.43
N ASN A 3 7.66 44.71 15.27
CA ASN A 3 6.88 45.87 14.83
C ASN A 3 5.66 46.20 15.72
N GLY A 4 5.79 46.09 17.05
CA GLY A 4 4.75 46.53 18.01
C GLY A 4 3.50 45.65 18.12
N PHE A 5 3.42 44.53 17.38
CA PHE A 5 2.27 43.61 17.46
C PHE A 5 2.57 42.37 18.32
N GLN A 6 1.57 41.92 19.08
CA GLN A 6 1.61 40.63 19.74
C GLN A 6 1.54 39.50 18.71
N MET A 7 2.47 38.55 18.84
CA MET A 7 2.63 37.40 17.96
C MET A 7 2.48 36.12 18.77
N ALA A 8 1.81 35.13 18.20
CA ALA A 8 1.79 33.77 18.72
C ALA A 8 2.70 32.90 17.85
N ARG A 9 3.71 32.26 18.46
CA ARG A 9 4.55 31.26 17.79
C ARG A 9 4.00 29.87 18.03
N ARG A 10 3.74 29.12 16.96
CA ARG A 10 3.30 27.73 17.08
C ARG A 10 4.48 26.83 17.47
N LYS A 11 4.37 26.11 18.60
CA LYS A 11 5.42 25.21 19.11
C LYS A 11 5.95 24.20 18.08
N HIS A 12 5.09 23.70 17.20
CA HIS A 12 5.42 22.57 16.30
C HIS A 12 6.09 22.95 14.98
N CYS A 13 5.82 24.13 14.43
CA CYS A 13 6.39 24.55 13.14
C CYS A 13 7.16 25.88 13.23
N LYS A 14 7.23 26.46 14.42
CA LYS A 14 7.93 27.71 14.72
C LYS A 14 7.49 28.91 13.85
N LYS A 15 6.37 28.80 13.15
CA LYS A 15 5.76 29.91 12.41
C LYS A 15 5.13 30.91 13.39
N ASP A 16 5.31 32.18 13.05
CA ASP A 16 4.78 33.31 13.81
C ASP A 16 3.46 33.79 13.20
N PHE A 17 2.46 33.98 14.04
CA PHE A 17 1.12 34.39 13.65
C PHE A 17 0.74 35.71 14.34
N CYS A 18 0.23 36.65 13.55
CA CYS A 18 -0.15 37.97 14.01
C CYS A 18 -1.55 37.98 14.66
N GLY A 19 -1.63 38.43 15.92
CA GLY A 19 -2.89 38.51 16.69
C GLY A 19 -3.56 39.88 16.62
N LYS A 20 -3.79 40.44 15.42
CA LYS A 20 -4.58 41.69 15.28
C LYS A 20 -6.06 41.42 15.57
N PRO A 21 -6.83 42.38 16.15
CA PRO A 21 -8.27 42.23 16.38
C PRO A 21 -9.08 41.93 15.11
N ARG A 22 -8.61 42.40 13.95
CA ARG A 22 -9.21 42.14 12.63
C ARG A 22 -8.82 40.78 12.04
N ASN A 23 -7.83 40.08 12.60
CA ASN A 23 -7.42 38.77 12.11
C ASN A 23 -8.28 37.70 12.77
N GLY A 24 -9.01 36.93 11.97
CA GLY A 24 -9.76 35.77 12.47
C GLY A 24 -8.85 34.65 12.99
N THR A 25 -9.43 33.73 13.78
CA THR A 25 -8.70 32.59 14.36
C THR A 25 -8.54 31.40 13.39
N SER A 26 -9.07 31.51 12.16
CA SER A 26 -9.07 30.43 11.16
C SER A 26 -7.67 29.92 10.81
N HIS A 27 -6.66 30.79 10.77
CA HIS A 27 -5.27 30.41 10.51
C HIS A 27 -4.65 29.55 11.63
N LEU A 28 -5.16 29.66 12.87
CA LEU A 28 -4.73 28.83 14.01
C LEU A 28 -5.41 27.44 14.00
N LYS A 29 -6.64 27.37 13.45
CA LYS A 29 -7.42 26.14 13.28
C LYS A 29 -6.93 25.27 12.12
N SER A 30 -6.22 25.86 11.16
CA SER A 30 -5.56 25.14 10.07
C SER A 30 -4.59 24.09 10.63
N LYS A 31 -4.91 22.80 10.42
CA LYS A 31 -3.97 21.71 10.65
C LYS A 31 -2.88 21.83 9.59
N HIS A 32 -1.66 22.07 10.03
CA HIS A 32 -0.49 22.21 9.17
C HIS A 32 -0.39 21.03 8.17
N PRO A 33 -0.02 21.25 6.90
CA PRO A 33 0.31 20.17 5.95
C PRO A 33 1.54 19.32 6.33
N THR A 34 2.17 19.53 7.48
CA THR A 34 3.41 18.82 7.88
C THR A 34 3.17 17.51 8.64
N LYS A 35 2.06 16.84 8.39
CA LYS A 35 2.03 15.39 8.62
C LYS A 35 2.04 14.71 7.26
N VAL A 36 3.24 14.51 6.71
CA VAL A 36 3.50 13.32 5.91
C VAL A 36 3.32 12.16 6.90
N LYS A 37 2.06 11.76 7.13
CA LYS A 37 1.79 10.45 7.67
C LYS A 37 2.20 9.50 6.56
N ASN A 38 3.14 8.61 6.85
CA ASN A 38 3.55 7.47 6.04
C ASN A 38 2.60 7.20 4.85
N PRO A 39 3.06 7.25 3.59
CA PRO A 39 2.23 6.96 2.42
C PRO A 39 1.77 5.50 2.33
N ILE A 40 2.12 4.67 3.32
CA ILE A 40 1.76 3.24 3.42
C ILE A 40 0.22 3.04 3.48
N GLY A 41 -0.55 4.09 3.77
CA GLY A 41 -2.02 4.10 3.69
C GLY A 41 -2.62 4.95 2.55
N GLN A 42 -1.81 5.58 1.70
CA GLN A 42 -2.26 6.34 0.53
C GLN A 42 -1.69 5.72 -0.74
N MET A 43 -2.07 4.47 -0.99
CA MET A 43 -2.36 4.05 -2.37
C MET A 43 -3.83 4.38 -2.63
N PHE A 44 -4.17 5.67 -2.55
CA PHE A 44 -5.43 6.17 -3.07
C PHE A 44 -5.19 6.42 -4.56
N ILE A 45 -6.01 5.80 -5.40
CA ILE A 45 -6.09 5.98 -6.84
C ILE A 45 -6.07 7.49 -7.13
N ALA A 46 -4.90 8.03 -7.48
CA ALA A 46 -4.75 9.35 -8.06
C ALA A 46 -4.68 9.19 -9.58
N ALA A 47 -5.73 8.62 -10.16
CA ALA A 47 -5.96 8.59 -11.59
C ALA A 47 -7.47 8.71 -11.82
N ASN A 48 -7.95 9.95 -11.80
CA ASN A 48 -9.17 10.46 -12.47
C ASN A 48 -10.18 9.43 -13.00
N TYR A 49 -10.82 8.65 -12.14
CA TYR A 49 -12.00 7.87 -12.51
C TYR A 49 -13.16 8.25 -11.59
N ASN A 50 -14.27 8.64 -12.22
CA ASN A 50 -15.49 9.16 -11.61
C ASN A 50 -15.88 8.42 -10.31
N THR A 51 -15.89 9.17 -9.22
CA THR A 51 -16.15 8.75 -7.84
C THR A 51 -17.62 8.40 -7.61
N LYS A 52 -18.10 7.29 -8.17
CA LYS A 52 -19.40 6.71 -7.80
C LYS A 52 -19.33 5.24 -7.36
N ASP A 53 -18.23 4.55 -7.65
CA ASP A 53 -18.04 3.13 -7.30
C ASP A 53 -16.70 2.85 -6.61
N VAL A 54 -16.27 3.71 -5.68
CA VAL A 54 -15.14 3.38 -4.80
C VAL A 54 -15.62 2.40 -3.73
N LYS A 55 -15.84 1.14 -4.13
CA LYS A 55 -15.88 0.03 -3.18
C LYS A 55 -14.56 0.06 -2.41
N ASN A 56 -14.62 0.03 -1.09
CA ASN A 56 -13.45 -0.01 -0.21
C ASN A 56 -12.50 -1.16 -0.64
N PHE A 57 -11.51 -0.84 -1.47
CA PHE A 57 -10.54 -1.83 -1.94
C PHE A 57 -9.64 -2.23 -0.76
N LYS A 58 -9.77 -3.47 -0.31
CA LYS A 58 -8.92 -4.05 0.73
C LYS A 58 -7.90 -4.96 0.05
N PHE A 59 -6.62 -4.59 0.18
CA PHE A 59 -5.53 -5.44 -0.29
C PHE A 59 -5.58 -6.82 0.37
N SER A 60 -5.45 -7.87 -0.44
CA SER A 60 -5.37 -9.26 0.01
C SER A 60 -4.01 -9.84 -0.37
N GLN A 61 -3.16 -10.03 0.65
CA GLN A 61 -1.85 -10.66 0.50
C GLN A 61 -1.96 -12.06 -0.11
N ASP A 62 -2.96 -12.84 0.31
CA ASP A 62 -3.15 -14.22 -0.13
C ASP A 62 -3.54 -14.28 -1.61
N PHE A 63 -4.37 -13.34 -2.07
CA PHE A 63 -4.72 -13.25 -3.48
C PHE A 63 -3.50 -12.90 -4.35
N SER A 64 -2.70 -11.90 -3.94
CA SER A 64 -1.48 -11.55 -4.67
C SER A 64 -0.46 -12.70 -4.68
N ARG A 65 -0.36 -13.47 -3.58
CA ARG A 65 0.48 -14.68 -3.53
C ARG A 65 -0.03 -15.76 -4.48
N LEU A 66 -1.33 -15.98 -4.56
CA LEU A 66 -1.93 -16.91 -5.51
C LEU A 66 -1.64 -16.51 -6.96
N CYS A 67 -1.74 -15.21 -7.30
CA CYS A 67 -1.36 -14.70 -8.63
C CYS A 67 0.11 -14.97 -8.95
N LEU A 68 1.01 -14.74 -7.98
CA LEU A 68 2.43 -15.04 -8.13
C LEU A 68 2.69 -16.53 -8.35
N THR A 69 2.06 -17.40 -7.56
CA THR A 69 2.14 -18.87 -7.72
C THR A 69 1.69 -19.30 -9.12
N LYS A 70 0.55 -18.78 -9.59
CA LYS A 70 0.05 -19.05 -10.95
C LYS A 70 1.01 -18.59 -12.03
N MET A 71 1.59 -17.40 -11.89
CA MET A 71 2.59 -16.88 -12.84
C MET A 71 3.81 -17.80 -12.93
N ILE A 72 4.30 -18.29 -11.78
CA ILE A 72 5.45 -19.20 -11.73
C ILE A 72 5.15 -20.52 -12.42
N ILE A 73 3.97 -21.10 -12.16
CA ILE A 73 3.54 -22.36 -12.79
C ILE A 73 3.36 -22.16 -14.31
N LEU A 74 2.64 -21.11 -14.71
CA LEU A 74 2.30 -20.85 -16.11
C LEU A 74 3.53 -20.63 -17.00
N HIS A 75 4.55 -19.96 -16.47
CA HIS A 75 5.76 -19.61 -17.22
C HIS A 75 6.96 -20.48 -16.85
N GLU A 76 6.75 -21.56 -16.09
CA GLU A 76 7.81 -22.49 -15.64
C GLU A 76 9.02 -21.78 -15.02
N ASN A 77 8.77 -20.66 -14.34
CA ASN A 77 9.86 -19.87 -13.77
C ASN A 77 10.55 -20.63 -12.62
N PRO A 78 11.88 -20.49 -12.47
CA PRO A 78 12.56 -21.04 -11.31
C PRO A 78 12.03 -20.38 -10.03
N PHE A 79 11.88 -21.17 -8.96
CA PHE A 79 11.40 -20.63 -7.67
C PHE A 79 12.32 -19.56 -7.08
N SER A 80 13.57 -19.47 -7.54
CA SER A 80 14.53 -18.43 -7.14
C SER A 80 14.16 -17.04 -7.65
N ILE A 81 13.22 -16.89 -8.58
CA ILE A 81 12.80 -15.59 -9.12
C ILE A 81 12.40 -14.58 -8.03
N VAL A 82 11.80 -15.06 -6.93
CA VAL A 82 11.40 -14.22 -5.79
C VAL A 82 12.57 -13.73 -4.93
N ASP A 83 13.75 -14.32 -5.09
CA ASP A 83 14.97 -13.91 -4.42
C ASP A 83 15.78 -12.92 -5.30
N HIS A 84 15.44 -12.76 -6.58
CA HIS A 84 16.15 -11.85 -7.48
C HIS A 84 15.92 -10.39 -7.10
N VAL A 85 16.99 -9.63 -6.90
CA VAL A 85 16.93 -8.23 -6.44
C VAL A 85 15.99 -7.38 -7.30
N GLY A 86 16.15 -7.41 -8.63
CA GLY A 86 15.29 -6.63 -9.54
C GLY A 86 13.81 -7.02 -9.48
N PHE A 87 13.50 -8.31 -9.25
CA PHE A 87 12.12 -8.75 -9.07
C PHE A 87 11.53 -8.24 -7.74
N ARG A 88 12.33 -8.24 -6.67
CA ARG A 88 11.93 -7.71 -5.35
C ARG A 88 11.67 -6.21 -5.42
N GLU A 89 12.54 -5.46 -6.09
CA GLU A 89 12.38 -4.02 -6.31
C GLU A 89 11.14 -3.71 -7.16
N PHE A 90 10.94 -4.45 -8.25
CA PHE A 90 9.75 -4.33 -9.09
C PHE A 90 8.46 -4.54 -8.28
N VAL A 91 8.35 -5.65 -7.54
CA VAL A 91 7.17 -5.96 -6.73
C VAL A 91 6.96 -4.94 -5.60
N ALA A 92 8.03 -4.49 -4.94
CA ALA A 92 7.94 -3.48 -3.90
C ALA A 92 7.46 -2.12 -4.44
N SER A 93 7.83 -1.78 -5.67
CA SER A 93 7.34 -0.58 -6.35
C SER A 93 5.85 -0.64 -6.70
N LEU A 94 5.32 -1.84 -6.98
CA LEU A 94 3.91 -2.05 -7.31
C LEU A 94 2.98 -1.93 -6.09
N HIS A 95 3.34 -2.54 -4.96
CA HIS A 95 2.48 -2.53 -3.78
C HIS A 95 3.29 -2.57 -2.48
N PRO A 96 3.37 -1.46 -1.72
CA PRO A 96 4.19 -1.37 -0.51
C PRO A 96 3.80 -2.35 0.62
N GLN A 97 2.54 -2.77 0.67
CA GLN A 97 2.07 -3.72 1.70
C GLN A 97 2.29 -5.19 1.31
N PHE A 98 2.67 -5.47 0.05
CA PHE A 98 2.88 -6.84 -0.38
C PHE A 98 4.19 -7.37 0.19
N LYS A 99 4.10 -8.43 0.99
CA LYS A 99 5.26 -9.11 1.55
C LYS A 99 5.68 -10.26 0.63
N LEU A 100 6.73 -10.07 -0.15
CA LEU A 100 7.24 -11.14 -0.99
C LEU A 100 7.83 -12.27 -0.14
N CYS A 101 7.42 -13.50 -0.43
CA CYS A 101 7.89 -14.70 0.26
C CYS A 101 9.19 -15.24 -0.35
N HIS A 102 9.89 -16.10 0.40
CA HIS A 102 11.12 -16.75 -0.08
C HIS A 102 10.82 -17.97 -0.96
N ARG A 103 11.84 -18.45 -1.70
CA ARG A 103 11.73 -19.60 -2.61
C ARG A 103 11.06 -20.85 -2.01
N HIS A 104 11.38 -21.23 -0.75
CA HIS A 104 10.77 -22.41 -0.14
C HIS A 104 9.26 -22.27 0.14
N THR A 105 8.78 -21.05 0.37
CA THR A 105 7.35 -20.79 0.61
C THR A 105 6.61 -20.84 -0.72
N ILE A 106 7.17 -20.23 -1.77
CA ILE A 106 6.65 -20.39 -3.13
C ILE A 106 6.56 -21.86 -3.54
N ARG A 107 7.61 -22.65 -3.27
CA ARG A 107 7.58 -24.09 -3.56
C ARG A 107 6.41 -24.78 -2.86
N LYS A 108 6.18 -24.48 -1.57
CA LYS A 108 5.04 -25.01 -0.81
C LYS A 108 3.70 -24.55 -1.40
N ASP A 109 3.60 -23.28 -1.78
CA ASP A 109 2.39 -22.71 -2.39
C ASP A 109 2.06 -23.40 -3.73
N CYS A 110 3.06 -23.66 -4.59
CA CYS A 110 2.88 -24.38 -5.84
C CYS A 110 2.40 -25.83 -5.61
N ILE A 111 3.01 -26.55 -4.65
CA ILE A 111 2.60 -27.92 -4.30
C ILE A 111 1.16 -27.91 -3.76
N SER A 112 0.84 -26.98 -2.87
CA SER A 112 -0.52 -26.86 -2.32
C SER A 112 -1.54 -26.56 -3.40
N PHE A 113 -1.20 -25.70 -4.37
CA PHE A 113 -2.06 -25.39 -5.51
C PHE A 113 -2.32 -26.62 -6.37
N TYR A 114 -1.27 -27.39 -6.68
CA TYR A 114 -1.40 -28.66 -7.40
C TYR A 114 -2.31 -29.65 -6.66
N GLU A 115 -2.09 -29.85 -5.35
CA GLU A 115 -2.91 -30.77 -4.55
C GLU A 115 -4.39 -30.35 -4.50
N SER A 116 -4.68 -29.03 -4.49
CA SER A 116 -6.07 -28.56 -4.57
C SER A 116 -6.71 -28.86 -5.92
N GLU A 117 -6.03 -28.56 -7.03
CA GLU A 117 -6.54 -28.83 -8.38
C GLU A 117 -6.72 -30.33 -8.62
N LYS A 118 -5.75 -31.14 -8.19
CA LYS A 118 -5.82 -32.60 -8.24
C LYS A 118 -7.07 -33.13 -7.54
N LYS A 119 -7.37 -32.67 -6.32
CA LYS A 119 -8.56 -33.09 -5.56
C LYS A 119 -9.86 -32.71 -6.28
N ILE A 120 -9.93 -31.50 -6.85
CA ILE A 120 -11.08 -31.04 -7.63
C ILE A 120 -11.28 -31.97 -8.83
N LEU A 121 -10.22 -32.24 -9.59
CA LEU A 121 -10.30 -33.12 -10.76
C LEU A 121 -10.76 -34.54 -10.39
N TYR A 122 -10.21 -35.13 -9.32
CA TYR A 122 -10.67 -36.45 -8.87
C TYR A 122 -12.15 -36.47 -8.47
N SER A 123 -12.62 -35.41 -7.78
CA SER A 123 -14.04 -35.33 -7.42
C SER A 123 -14.97 -35.27 -8.63
N GLN A 124 -14.51 -34.63 -9.71
CA GLN A 124 -15.25 -34.57 -10.98
C GLN A 124 -15.23 -35.90 -11.74
N LEU A 125 -14.11 -36.63 -11.68
CA LEU A 125 -13.97 -37.93 -12.34
C LEU A 125 -14.63 -39.09 -11.58
N SER A 126 -14.88 -38.93 -10.27
CA SER A 126 -15.61 -39.89 -9.46
C SER A 126 -17.13 -39.67 -9.44
N SER A 127 -17.60 -38.65 -10.16
CA SER A 127 -19.02 -38.30 -10.34
C SER A 127 -19.52 -38.82 -11.68
#